data_AF-A0A1C7NJJ4-F1
#
_entry.id   AF-A0A1C7NJJ4-F1
#
_cell.length_a   1.000
_cell.length_b   1.000
_cell.length_c   1.000
_cell.angle_alpha   90.00
_cell.angle_beta   90.00
_cell.angle_gamma   90.00
#
_symmetry.space_group_name_H-M   'P 1'
#
loop_
_entity.id
_entity.type
_entity.pdbx_description
1 polymer ?
#
loop_
_entity_poly.entity_id
_entity_poly.type
_entity_poly.pdbx_seq_one_letter_code
_entity_poly.pdbx_strand_id
1 'polypeptide(L)'
;MLKISVVVIGLLQMTLALKCKPRSIYVAEDGCNYCHCPTNGVKEMSICSTIDCVAHNKCIPGVHFQPDDLCSRCACPHNGRRSEAACAAILCLPQQDCTPGTSFRADDGCNTCHCPASGLKSQAACTKMACDRCIPNTSFPLDCNTCICPPSGLKSQAACTLKACLSIT
;
A
#
# COMPACT_ATOMS: atom_id res chain seq x y z
N MET A 1 -31.37 -8.33 -54.82
CA MET A 1 -30.20 -9.20 -54.56
C MET A 1 -29.45 -8.68 -53.35
N LEU A 2 -29.20 -9.59 -52.41
CA LEU A 2 -28.61 -9.42 -51.10
C LEU A 2 -27.11 -9.09 -51.22
N LYS A 3 -26.62 -8.05 -50.55
CA LYS A 3 -25.21 -7.94 -50.10
C LYS A 3 -25.17 -7.40 -48.67
N ILE A 4 -25.51 -8.29 -47.75
CA ILE A 4 -25.14 -8.24 -46.34
C ILE A 4 -23.70 -8.73 -46.28
N SER A 5 -22.69 -7.84 -46.23
CA SER A 5 -21.28 -8.21 -46.06
C SER A 5 -20.41 -7.02 -45.67
N VAL A 6 -20.73 -6.36 -44.56
CA VAL A 6 -19.75 -5.77 -43.62
C VAL A 6 -20.41 -5.87 -42.24
N VAL A 7 -20.72 -7.08 -41.75
CA VAL A 7 -19.85 -7.76 -40.77
C VAL A 7 -19.50 -6.75 -39.67
N VAL A 8 -20.42 -6.49 -38.74
CA VAL A 8 -20.42 -7.15 -37.41
C VAL A 8 -19.08 -7.02 -36.66
N ILE A 9 -18.30 -5.95 -36.89
CA ILE A 9 -17.09 -5.62 -36.12
C ILE A 9 -17.27 -4.31 -35.31
N GLY A 10 -18.48 -3.77 -35.24
CA GLY A 10 -18.74 -2.48 -34.58
C GLY A 10 -19.28 -2.56 -33.14
N LEU A 11 -19.67 -3.73 -32.64
CA LEU A 11 -20.48 -3.85 -31.41
C LEU A 11 -20.07 -5.01 -30.50
N LEU A 12 -18.83 -5.50 -30.59
CA LEU A 12 -18.33 -6.52 -29.65
C LEU A 12 -16.90 -6.24 -29.20
N GLN A 13 -16.61 -5.02 -28.77
CA GLN A 13 -15.58 -4.83 -27.74
C GLN A 13 -16.30 -4.80 -26.40
N MET A 14 -16.63 -6.01 -25.91
CA MET A 14 -16.80 -6.21 -24.47
C MET A 14 -15.62 -5.53 -23.80
N THR A 15 -15.90 -4.55 -22.95
CA THR A 15 -14.92 -3.93 -22.08
C THR A 15 -14.26 -5.04 -21.27
N LEU A 16 -13.07 -5.49 -21.71
CA LEU A 16 -12.16 -6.18 -20.81
C LEU A 16 -11.76 -5.12 -19.80
N ALA A 17 -12.50 -5.04 -18.69
CA ALA A 17 -12.10 -4.26 -17.54
C ALA A 17 -10.65 -4.64 -17.26
N LEU A 18 -9.72 -3.68 -17.42
CA LEU A 18 -8.31 -3.96 -17.19
C LEU A 18 -8.20 -4.52 -15.78
N LYS A 19 -7.62 -5.71 -15.64
CA LYS A 19 -7.49 -6.37 -14.35
C LYS A 19 -6.17 -5.99 -13.69
N CYS A 20 -6.20 -5.88 -12.37
CA CYS A 20 -5.01 -5.76 -11.53
C CYS A 20 -5.06 -6.81 -10.42
N LYS A 21 -3.90 -7.13 -9.82
CA LYS A 21 -3.84 -8.07 -8.71
C LYS A 21 -4.55 -7.44 -7.50
N PRO A 22 -5.61 -8.05 -6.93
CA PRO A 22 -6.34 -7.46 -5.81
C PRO A 22 -5.42 -7.04 -4.67
N ARG A 23 -5.62 -5.82 -4.15
CA ARG A 23 -4.81 -5.20 -3.09
C ARG A 23 -3.34 -4.94 -3.43
N SER A 24 -2.93 -5.01 -4.70
CA SER A 24 -1.57 -4.62 -5.10
C SER A 24 -1.41 -3.12 -5.29
N ILE A 25 -0.17 -2.67 -5.32
CA ILE A 25 0.22 -1.34 -5.81
C ILE A 25 0.89 -1.52 -7.17
N TYR A 26 0.60 -0.64 -8.14
CA TYR A 26 1.26 -0.63 -9.44
C TYR A 26 1.52 0.81 -9.91
N VAL A 27 2.50 0.97 -10.82
CA VAL A 27 2.80 2.27 -11.45
C VAL A 27 1.81 2.51 -12.59
N ALA A 28 1.20 3.69 -12.62
CA ALA A 28 0.27 4.12 -13.65
C ALA A 28 0.96 4.21 -15.02
N GLU A 29 0.17 4.36 -16.08
CA GLU A 29 0.68 4.40 -17.46
C GLU A 29 1.53 5.63 -17.76
N ASP A 30 1.43 6.68 -16.92
CA ASP A 30 2.32 7.83 -16.94
C ASP A 30 3.73 7.55 -16.38
N GLY A 31 3.97 6.36 -15.83
CA GLY A 31 5.26 5.92 -15.31
C GLY A 31 5.69 6.59 -14.00
N CYS A 32 4.79 7.29 -13.31
CA CYS A 32 5.13 8.07 -12.12
C CYS A 32 4.06 7.99 -11.02
N ASN A 33 2.77 8.06 -11.35
CA ASN A 33 1.73 7.92 -10.34
C ASN A 33 1.63 6.47 -9.87
N TYR A 34 1.31 6.27 -8.59
CA TYR A 34 1.10 4.95 -8.01
C TYR A 34 -0.38 4.73 -7.75
N CYS A 35 -0.87 3.55 -8.12
CA CYS A 35 -2.27 3.18 -8.01
C CYS A 35 -2.45 1.95 -7.11
N HIS A 36 -3.43 2.04 -6.20
CA HIS A 36 -3.87 0.93 -5.37
C HIS A 36 -5.00 0.17 -6.05
N CYS A 37 -4.77 -1.12 -6.33
CA CYS A 37 -5.76 -2.00 -6.92
C CYS A 37 -6.81 -2.42 -5.86
N PRO A 38 -8.11 -2.25 -6.15
CA PRO A 38 -9.19 -2.66 -5.24
C PRO A 38 -9.30 -4.19 -5.14
N THR A 39 -10.06 -4.67 -4.15
CA THR A 39 -10.25 -6.11 -3.89
C THR A 39 -10.96 -6.86 -5.03
N ASN A 40 -11.76 -6.17 -5.83
CA ASN A 40 -12.42 -6.76 -7.00
C ASN A 40 -11.49 -6.89 -8.22
N GLY A 41 -10.25 -6.39 -8.12
CA GLY A 41 -9.25 -6.51 -9.18
C GLY A 41 -9.54 -5.67 -10.43
N VAL A 42 -10.41 -4.67 -10.34
CA VAL A 42 -10.78 -3.80 -11.46
C VAL A 42 -9.90 -2.55 -11.46
N LYS A 43 -9.04 -2.40 -12.47
CA LYS A 43 -8.04 -1.32 -12.57
C LYS A 43 -8.68 0.06 -12.64
N GLU A 44 -9.84 0.20 -13.29
CA GLU A 44 -10.60 1.45 -13.40
C GLU A 44 -11.10 2.00 -12.06
N MET A 45 -11.25 1.13 -11.05
CA MET A 45 -11.63 1.51 -9.69
C MET A 45 -10.42 1.73 -8.77
N SER A 46 -9.21 1.78 -9.33
CA SER A 46 -8.00 2.03 -8.54
C SER A 46 -7.92 3.47 -8.10
N ILE A 47 -7.44 3.67 -6.87
CA ILE A 47 -7.15 5.00 -6.34
C ILE A 47 -5.68 5.28 -6.64
N CYS A 48 -5.41 6.34 -7.40
CA CYS A 48 -4.07 6.72 -7.80
C CYS A 48 -3.63 8.01 -7.12
N SER A 49 -2.32 8.17 -6.93
CA SER A 49 -1.74 9.46 -6.58
C SER A 49 -2.00 10.49 -7.70
N THR A 50 -1.96 11.77 -7.33
CA THR A 50 -2.11 12.89 -8.27
C THR A 50 -0.84 13.75 -8.27
N ILE A 51 0.30 13.13 -8.47
CA ILE A 51 1.60 13.79 -8.55
C ILE A 51 1.69 14.48 -9.91
N ASP A 52 2.10 15.76 -9.93
CA ASP A 52 2.51 16.42 -11.17
C ASP A 52 3.82 15.78 -11.64
N CYS A 53 3.68 14.75 -12.49
CA CYS A 53 4.81 13.99 -12.98
C CYS A 53 5.75 14.81 -13.88
N VAL A 54 5.31 15.92 -14.45
CA VAL A 54 6.17 16.80 -15.24
C VAL A 54 7.08 17.61 -14.31
N ALA A 55 6.53 18.16 -13.23
CA ALA A 55 7.32 18.84 -12.21
C ALA A 55 8.19 17.86 -11.40
N HIS A 56 7.63 16.71 -11.02
CA HIS A 56 8.32 15.68 -10.23
C HIS A 56 9.54 15.13 -10.98
N ASN A 57 9.45 14.93 -12.29
CA ASN A 57 10.57 14.44 -13.11
C ASN A 57 11.60 15.51 -13.47
N LYS A 58 11.43 16.76 -13.01
CA LYS A 58 12.40 17.84 -13.21
C LYS A 58 13.30 18.03 -12.00
N CYS A 59 14.57 18.37 -12.26
CA CYS A 59 15.53 18.81 -11.26
C CYS A 59 16.29 20.04 -11.75
N ILE A 60 16.96 20.74 -10.84
CA ILE A 60 17.80 21.89 -11.19
C ILE A 60 19.13 21.35 -11.72
N PRO A 61 19.51 21.63 -12.98
CA PRO A 61 20.77 21.16 -13.55
C PRO A 61 21.98 21.44 -12.66
N GLY A 62 22.85 20.44 -12.48
CA GLY A 62 24.06 20.52 -11.65
C GLY A 62 23.83 20.40 -10.14
N VAL A 63 22.58 20.41 -9.68
CA VAL A 63 22.25 20.19 -8.27
C VAL A 63 22.17 18.70 -7.97
N HIS A 64 22.64 18.31 -6.79
CA HIS A 64 22.45 16.96 -6.28
C HIS A 64 21.09 16.80 -5.61
N PHE A 65 20.42 15.68 -5.88
CA PHE A 65 19.19 15.31 -5.21
C PHE A 65 19.25 13.87 -4.72
N GLN A 66 18.39 13.56 -3.76
CA GLN A 66 18.20 12.23 -3.20
C GLN A 66 16.88 11.71 -3.80
N PRO A 67 16.88 10.59 -4.54
CA PRO A 67 15.65 10.00 -5.05
C PRO A 67 14.90 9.29 -3.92
N ASP A 68 13.73 8.76 -4.25
CA ASP A 68 12.77 8.18 -3.29
C ASP A 68 13.32 6.94 -2.55
N ASP A 69 14.49 6.41 -2.96
CA ASP A 69 15.21 5.33 -2.28
C ASP A 69 16.00 5.79 -1.04
N LEU A 70 15.98 7.09 -0.73
CA LEU A 70 16.59 7.73 0.46
C LEU A 70 18.09 7.43 0.65
N CYS A 71 18.79 6.83 -0.31
CA CYS A 71 20.18 6.40 -0.14
C CYS A 71 21.08 6.77 -1.32
N SER A 72 20.52 6.81 -2.54
CA SER A 72 21.27 7.25 -3.71
C SER A 72 21.45 8.76 -3.69
N ARG A 73 22.60 9.25 -4.16
CA ARG A 73 22.78 10.68 -4.46
C ARG A 73 22.96 10.82 -5.96
N CYS A 74 22.01 11.51 -6.59
CA CYS A 74 21.99 11.73 -8.02
C CYS A 74 22.45 13.14 -8.36
N ALA A 75 23.19 13.29 -9.44
CA ALA A 75 23.52 14.59 -10.01
C ALA A 75 22.52 14.91 -11.14
N CYS A 76 21.85 16.06 -11.05
CA CYS A 76 20.90 16.46 -12.08
C CYS A 76 21.62 16.79 -13.40
N PRO A 77 21.26 16.14 -14.52
CA PRO A 77 21.86 16.38 -15.81
C PRO A 77 21.45 17.75 -16.38
N HIS A 78 22.19 18.23 -17.39
CA HIS A 78 21.94 19.55 -18.01
C HIS A 78 20.54 19.70 -18.62
N ASN A 79 19.93 18.59 -19.07
CA ASN A 79 18.56 18.59 -19.59
C ASN A 79 17.48 18.68 -18.49
N GLY A 80 17.87 18.69 -17.21
CA GLY A 80 16.97 18.86 -16.07
C GLY A 80 16.05 17.66 -15.83
N ARG A 81 16.29 16.50 -16.45
CA ARG A 81 15.42 15.32 -16.34
C ARG A 81 15.96 14.35 -15.29
N ARG A 82 15.20 14.14 -14.21
CA ARG A 82 15.59 13.23 -13.11
C ARG A 82 15.80 11.79 -13.57
N SER A 83 14.99 11.31 -14.52
CA SER A 83 15.07 9.92 -15.02
C SER A 83 16.37 9.61 -15.78
N GLU A 84 17.13 10.63 -16.18
CA GLU A 84 18.40 10.49 -16.88
C GLU A 84 19.59 10.87 -15.98
N ALA A 85 19.36 11.06 -14.68
CA ALA A 85 20.40 11.44 -13.74
C ALA A 85 21.39 10.30 -13.50
N ALA A 86 22.68 10.66 -13.44
CA ALA A 86 23.71 9.76 -12.98
C ALA A 86 23.66 9.69 -11.45
N CYS A 87 23.32 8.52 -10.92
CA CYS A 87 23.24 8.26 -9.49
C CYS A 87 24.47 7.49 -9.03
N ALA A 88 25.18 8.03 -8.04
CA ALA A 88 26.17 7.26 -7.34
C ALA A 88 25.43 6.26 -6.46
N ALA A 89 25.50 4.98 -6.81
CA ALA A 89 25.12 3.89 -5.92
C ALA A 89 26.16 3.85 -4.78
N ILE A 90 25.97 4.70 -3.78
CA ILE A 90 26.52 4.43 -2.45
C ILE A 90 25.94 3.08 -2.08
N LEU A 91 26.74 2.11 -1.59
CA LEU A 91 26.21 0.82 -1.15
C LEU A 91 24.98 1.07 -0.27
N CYS A 92 23.80 0.84 -0.84
CA CYS A 92 22.55 0.91 -0.12
C CYS A 92 22.56 -0.31 0.80
N LEU A 93 23.22 -0.19 1.94
CA LEU A 93 22.99 -1.10 3.02
C LEU A 93 21.48 -1.08 3.23
N PRO A 94 20.82 -2.26 3.26
CA PRO A 94 19.39 -2.31 3.53
C PRO A 94 19.12 -1.42 4.73
N GLN A 95 18.32 -0.38 4.53
CA GLN A 95 18.00 0.54 5.61
C GLN A 95 17.43 -0.32 6.72
N GLN A 96 18.05 -0.28 7.91
CA GLN A 96 17.58 -1.11 9.00
C GLN A 96 16.21 -0.59 9.42
N ASP A 97 15.17 -1.38 9.13
CA ASP A 97 13.79 -1.08 9.50
C ASP A 97 13.55 -1.29 11.00
N CYS A 98 14.44 -2.04 11.66
CA CYS A 98 14.45 -2.29 13.10
C CYS A 98 15.88 -2.48 13.61
N THR A 99 16.10 -2.27 14.92
CA THR A 99 17.39 -2.51 15.57
C THR A 99 17.58 -4.02 15.81
N PRO A 100 18.64 -4.66 15.26
CA PRO A 100 18.90 -6.08 15.48
C PRO A 100 18.85 -6.49 16.96
N GLY A 101 18.19 -7.61 17.25
CA GLY A 101 18.05 -8.14 18.61
C GLY A 101 16.96 -7.48 19.46
N THR A 102 16.32 -6.40 18.99
CA THR A 102 15.18 -5.78 19.67
C THR A 102 13.85 -6.43 19.27
N SER A 103 12.81 -6.20 20.08
CA SER A 103 11.44 -6.56 19.73
C SER A 103 10.63 -5.33 19.34
N PHE A 104 9.71 -5.50 18.39
CA PHE A 104 8.81 -4.45 17.94
C PHE A 104 7.38 -4.97 17.73
N ARG A 105 6.43 -4.04 17.69
CA ARG A 105 5.03 -4.35 17.40
C ARG A 105 4.85 -4.65 15.91
N ALA A 106 4.24 -5.78 15.56
CA ALA A 106 3.83 -6.05 14.18
C ALA A 106 2.85 -4.97 13.68
N ASP A 107 2.76 -4.80 12.37
CA ASP A 107 1.86 -3.82 11.73
C ASP A 107 0.39 -4.12 11.97
N ASP A 108 0.08 -5.38 12.30
CA ASP A 108 -1.23 -5.65 12.86
C ASP A 108 -1.41 -4.79 14.13
N GLY A 109 -0.50 -4.78 15.10
CA GLY A 109 -0.65 -4.10 16.38
C GLY A 109 -1.09 -5.05 17.51
N CYS A 110 -0.95 -6.36 17.30
CA CYS A 110 -1.37 -7.48 18.15
C CYS A 110 -0.23 -8.50 18.35
N ASN A 111 0.51 -8.80 17.28
CA ASN A 111 1.69 -9.66 17.33
C ASN A 111 2.97 -8.88 17.64
N THR A 112 3.93 -9.57 18.24
CA THR A 112 5.26 -9.02 18.54
C THR A 112 6.28 -9.75 17.68
N CYS A 113 7.18 -8.98 17.08
CA CYS A 113 8.22 -9.47 16.20
C CYS A 113 9.59 -9.26 16.83
N HIS A 114 10.55 -10.14 16.51
CA HIS A 114 11.94 -10.00 16.89
C HIS A 114 12.78 -9.61 15.67
N CYS A 115 13.56 -8.54 15.81
CA CYS A 115 14.37 -8.01 14.73
C CYS A 115 15.59 -8.92 14.48
N PRO A 116 15.77 -9.46 13.26
CA PRO A 116 16.88 -10.34 12.94
C PRO A 116 18.20 -9.56 12.84
N ALA A 117 19.33 -10.28 12.76
CA ALA A 117 20.67 -9.69 12.59
C ALA A 117 20.79 -8.80 11.34
N SER A 118 19.98 -9.06 10.30
CA SER A 118 19.93 -8.24 9.08
C SER A 118 19.32 -6.86 9.29
N GLY A 119 18.58 -6.63 10.38
CA GLY A 119 17.86 -5.36 10.63
C GLY A 119 16.62 -5.15 9.75
N LEU A 120 16.22 -6.15 8.96
CA LEU A 120 15.07 -6.08 8.05
C LEU A 120 13.80 -6.60 8.73
N LYS A 121 12.78 -5.75 8.84
CA LYS A 121 11.47 -6.14 9.41
C LYS A 121 10.80 -7.25 8.59
N SER A 122 10.99 -7.27 7.28
CA SER A 122 10.44 -8.29 6.36
C SER A 122 10.93 -9.72 6.64
N GLN A 123 12.06 -9.86 7.35
CA GLN A 123 12.65 -11.13 7.74
C GLN A 123 12.41 -11.46 9.23
N ALA A 124 11.67 -10.60 9.95
CA ALA A 124 11.44 -10.77 11.37
C ALA A 124 10.55 -11.99 11.67
N ALA A 125 10.89 -12.72 12.72
CA ALA A 125 10.04 -13.75 13.28
C ALA A 125 9.03 -13.12 14.24
N CYS A 126 7.74 -13.36 14.01
CA CYS A 126 6.65 -12.80 14.80
C CYS A 126 5.83 -13.89 15.50
N THR A 127 5.22 -13.53 16.63
CA THR A 127 4.16 -14.35 17.24
C THR A 127 2.99 -14.53 16.27
N LYS A 128 2.22 -15.60 16.43
CA LYS A 128 1.01 -15.88 15.63
C LYS A 128 -0.22 -15.97 16.52
N MET A 129 -0.54 -14.87 17.18
CA MET A 129 -1.77 -14.73 17.95
C MET A 129 -2.95 -14.48 17.00
N ALA A 130 -4.10 -15.05 17.32
CA ALA A 130 -5.36 -14.71 16.64
C ALA A 130 -5.80 -13.31 17.12
N CYS A 131 -5.65 -12.33 16.24
CA CYS A 131 -5.85 -10.93 16.59
C CYS A 131 -7.24 -10.48 16.19
N ASP A 132 -8.16 -10.46 17.14
CA ASP A 132 -9.50 -9.93 16.95
C ASP A 132 -9.45 -8.40 16.82
N ARG A 133 -9.59 -7.91 15.58
CA ARG A 133 -9.43 -6.50 15.22
C ARG A 133 -10.73 -5.78 14.92
N CYS A 134 -10.71 -4.47 15.13
CA CYS A 134 -11.72 -3.50 14.70
C CYS A 134 -11.03 -2.27 14.09
N ILE A 135 -11.79 -1.46 13.35
CA ILE A 135 -11.27 -0.20 12.77
C ILE A 135 -11.19 0.83 13.90
N PRO A 136 -10.04 1.50 14.14
CA PRO A 136 -9.91 2.50 15.19
C PRO A 136 -11.02 3.55 15.17
N ASN A 137 -11.55 3.88 16.34
CA ASN A 137 -12.63 4.86 16.56
C ASN A 137 -13.99 4.52 15.91
N THR A 138 -14.19 3.31 15.36
CA THR A 138 -15.51 2.88 14.90
C THR A 138 -16.27 2.11 15.98
N SER A 139 -17.59 2.11 15.89
CA SER A 139 -18.43 1.22 16.70
C SER A 139 -18.59 -0.15 16.05
N PHE A 140 -18.71 -1.20 16.86
CA PHE A 140 -19.07 -2.54 16.40
C PHE A 140 -19.95 -3.25 17.43
N PRO A 141 -20.86 -4.15 17.00
CA PRO A 141 -21.64 -4.95 17.93
C PRO A 141 -20.81 -6.10 18.50
N LEU A 142 -20.95 -6.36 19.80
CA LEU A 142 -20.49 -7.56 20.49
C LEU A 142 -21.67 -8.10 21.31
N ASP A 143 -22.26 -9.18 20.83
CA ASP A 143 -23.56 -9.66 21.28
C ASP A 143 -24.63 -8.55 21.21
N CYS A 144 -25.32 -8.26 22.32
CA CYS A 144 -26.28 -7.17 22.41
C CYS A 144 -25.65 -5.82 22.74
N ASN A 145 -24.33 -5.77 22.96
CA ASN A 145 -23.62 -4.57 23.34
C ASN A 145 -23.00 -3.86 22.14
N THR A 146 -22.84 -2.54 22.27
CA THR A 146 -22.11 -1.73 21.30
C THR A 146 -20.76 -1.37 21.89
N CYS A 147 -19.70 -1.67 21.17
CA CYS A 147 -18.32 -1.39 21.55
C CYS A 147 -17.72 -0.30 20.68
N ILE A 148 -16.86 0.54 21.26
CA ILE A 148 -16.03 1.50 20.53
C ILE A 148 -14.62 0.94 20.43
N CYS A 149 -14.13 0.86 19.20
CA CYS A 149 -12.79 0.37 18.93
C CYS A 149 -11.73 1.39 19.37
N PRO A 150 -10.72 0.97 20.16
CA PRO A 150 -9.66 1.87 20.61
C PRO A 150 -8.69 2.20 19.47
N PRO A 151 -7.85 3.23 19.62
CA PRO A 151 -6.79 3.56 18.66
C PRO A 151 -5.84 2.39 18.33
N SER A 152 -5.68 1.42 19.24
CA SER A 152 -4.87 0.21 19.02
C SER A 152 -5.48 -0.78 18.01
N GLY A 153 -6.77 -0.65 17.70
CA GLY A 153 -7.49 -1.57 16.80
C GLY A 153 -7.77 -2.95 17.39
N LEU A 154 -7.55 -3.15 18.69
CA LEU A 154 -7.76 -4.43 19.38
C LEU A 154 -9.16 -4.49 20.00
N LYS A 155 -9.97 -5.47 19.59
CA LYS A 155 -11.32 -5.67 20.16
C LYS A 155 -11.30 -5.97 21.66
N SER A 156 -10.27 -6.66 22.14
CA SER A 156 -10.11 -6.98 23.57
C SER A 156 -9.89 -5.77 24.47
N GLN A 157 -9.55 -4.62 23.90
CA GLN A 157 -9.37 -3.33 24.60
C GLN A 157 -10.54 -2.37 24.34
N ALA A 158 -11.60 -2.82 23.66
CA ALA A 158 -12.73 -1.98 23.33
C ALA A 158 -13.57 -1.66 24.56
N ALA A 159 -14.05 -0.41 24.63
CA ALA A 159 -15.02 0.01 25.63
C ALA A 159 -16.43 -0.32 25.11
N CYS A 160 -17.17 -1.14 25.85
CA CYS A 160 -18.49 -1.61 25.46
C CYS A 160 -19.58 -1.11 26.42
N THR A 161 -20.81 -0.99 25.92
CA THR A 161 -21.99 -0.85 26.79
C THR A 161 -22.13 -2.09 27.69
N LEU A 162 -22.82 -1.94 28.83
CA LEU A 162 -23.04 -3.01 29.80
C LEU A 162 -24.51 -3.44 29.85
N LYS A 163 -25.06 -3.85 28.71
CA LYS A 163 -26.40 -4.46 28.62
C LYS A 163 -26.29 -5.94 29.00
N ALA A 164 -27.21 -6.41 29.82
CA ALA A 164 -27.39 -7.83 30.09
C ALA A 164 -27.95 -8.50 28.83
N CYS A 165 -27.14 -9.33 28.17
CA CYS A 165 -27.56 -10.05 26.98
C CYS A 165 -28.23 -11.37 27.39
N LEU A 166 -29.45 -11.58 26.93
CA LEU A 166 -30.10 -12.89 27.02
C LEU A 166 -29.47 -13.80 25.98
N SER A 167 -28.84 -14.90 26.41
CA SER A 167 -28.46 -15.98 25.51
C SER A 167 -29.74 -16.69 25.07
N ILE A 168 -30.29 -16.29 23.92
CA ILE A 168 -31.33 -17.08 23.27
C ILE A 168 -30.60 -18.29 22.70
N THR A 169 -30.80 -19.44 23.33
CA THR A 169 -30.20 -20.73 22.94
C THR A 169 -31.02 -21.36 21.83
#